data_AF-A0A7Y8HE15-F1
#
_entry.id   AF-A0A7Y8HE15-F1
#
_cell.length_a   1.000
_cell.length_b   1.000
_cell.length_c   1.000
_cell.angle_alpha   90.00
_cell.angle_beta   90.00
_cell.angle_gamma   90.00
#
_symmetry.space_group_name_H-M   'P 1'
#
loop_
_entity.id
_entity.type
_entity.pdbx_description
1 polymer ?
#
loop_
_entity_poly.entity_id
_entity_poly.type
_entity_poly.pdbx_seq_one_letter_code
_entity_poly.pdbx_strand_id
1 'polypeptide(L)'
;MFEGRDELAIIQEDIKRALGKPSVEWAMLIDLRRCVLCHACTAGCVAEQKSPPGIVYRPVYEEEMGVYPRVKRRFTPRPCLQCDDPPCVEACPHKGEGKATWKSRQGMSAGIVMINYLECIGCGRCVIACPYKARNLDAGDFYTEETPKVQEYETAPSWEYSRKWPRQKFHIPYGTARKCHFCYHRLKNGMVPMCVSTCIARANYFGDLNDKDSLISKVMQANRVKVLQAVRGKGEVKVKNEALKGKSPKEIAKMVGYPGYNPVFADSSKTKPRVYYILP
;
A
#
# COMPACT_ATOMS: atom_id res chain seq x y z
N MET A 1 -6.62 -20.57 12.08
CA MET A 1 -6.29 -21.93 11.60
C MET A 1 -7.22 -22.24 10.46
N PHE A 2 -6.69 -22.68 9.32
CA PHE A 2 -7.46 -23.14 8.17
C PHE A 2 -7.18 -24.62 8.00
N GLU A 3 -8.22 -25.46 8.08
CA GLU A 3 -8.10 -26.93 8.01
C GLU A 3 -7.05 -27.50 8.98
N GLY A 4 -7.01 -26.98 10.21
CA GLY A 4 -6.05 -27.44 11.23
C GLY A 4 -4.61 -26.97 11.05
N ARG A 5 -4.33 -26.08 10.08
CA ARG A 5 -3.00 -25.49 9.85
C ARG A 5 -2.98 -23.98 10.09
N ASP A 6 -1.81 -23.43 10.43
CA ASP A 6 -1.64 -21.98 10.57
C ASP A 6 -1.75 -21.28 9.20
N GLU A 7 -2.59 -20.24 9.15
CA GLU A 7 -2.91 -19.50 7.92
C GLU A 7 -1.67 -18.80 7.34
N LEU A 8 -0.74 -18.36 8.20
CA LEU A 8 0.47 -17.67 7.75
C LEU A 8 1.44 -18.64 7.06
N ALA A 9 1.59 -19.86 7.60
CA ALA A 9 2.38 -20.92 6.98
C ALA A 9 1.84 -21.29 5.59
N ILE A 10 0.51 -21.48 5.46
CA ILE A 10 -0.12 -21.76 4.16
C ILE A 10 0.13 -20.62 3.17
N ILE A 11 -0.07 -19.36 3.59
CA ILE A 11 0.17 -18.19 2.71
C ILE A 11 1.63 -18.15 2.25
N GLN A 12 2.59 -18.51 3.11
CA GLN A 12 3.99 -18.55 2.72
C GLN A 12 4.29 -19.65 1.69
N GLU A 13 3.69 -20.82 1.84
CA GLU A 13 3.76 -21.92 0.86
C GLU A 13 3.15 -21.51 -0.48
N ASP A 14 1.98 -20.85 -0.46
CA ASP A 14 1.32 -20.34 -1.66
C ASP A 14 2.18 -19.33 -2.40
N ILE A 15 2.86 -18.42 -1.68
CA ILE A 15 3.80 -17.48 -2.28
C ILE A 15 4.96 -18.24 -2.93
N LYS A 16 5.58 -19.20 -2.24
CA LYS A 16 6.68 -20.00 -2.79
C LYS A 16 6.25 -20.76 -4.04
N ARG A 17 5.04 -21.34 -4.03
CA ARG A 17 4.45 -22.00 -5.20
C ARG A 17 4.25 -21.04 -6.37
N ALA A 18 3.74 -19.84 -6.11
CA ALA A 18 3.57 -18.80 -7.12
C ALA A 18 4.91 -18.35 -7.73
N LEU A 19 6.01 -18.34 -6.98
CA LEU A 19 7.34 -17.98 -7.51
C LEU A 19 7.85 -18.94 -8.60
N GLY A 20 7.39 -20.19 -8.62
CA GLY A 20 7.75 -21.17 -9.64
C GLY A 20 6.92 -21.06 -10.93
N LYS A 21 5.94 -20.15 -10.99
CA LYS A 21 5.02 -20.05 -12.13
C LYS A 21 5.48 -19.03 -13.18
N PRO A 22 5.12 -19.25 -14.46
CA PRO A 22 5.44 -18.31 -15.53
C PRO A 22 4.67 -16.98 -15.42
N SER A 23 3.52 -16.98 -14.75
CA SER A 23 2.67 -15.82 -14.54
C SER A 23 2.06 -15.86 -13.15
N VAL A 24 1.95 -14.68 -12.52
CA VAL A 24 1.36 -14.49 -11.20
C VAL A 24 0.44 -13.28 -11.21
N GLU A 25 -0.66 -13.38 -10.47
CA GLU A 25 -1.60 -12.30 -10.28
C GLU A 25 -1.68 -11.93 -8.80
N TRP A 26 -0.72 -11.13 -8.32
CA TRP A 26 -0.67 -10.74 -6.91
C TRP A 26 -1.89 -9.92 -6.49
N ALA A 27 -2.53 -10.35 -5.40
CA ALA A 27 -3.62 -9.65 -4.75
C ALA A 27 -3.57 -9.80 -3.23
N MET A 28 -4.35 -8.96 -2.55
CA MET A 28 -4.57 -9.00 -1.12
C MET A 28 -6.06 -9.04 -0.81
N LEU A 29 -6.46 -9.83 0.17
CA LEU A 29 -7.79 -9.83 0.74
C LEU A 29 -7.69 -9.47 2.23
N ILE A 30 -8.54 -8.55 2.68
CA ILE A 30 -8.57 -8.07 4.05
C ILE A 30 -9.94 -8.38 4.65
N ASP A 31 -9.99 -9.27 5.62
CA ASP A 31 -11.20 -9.62 6.35
C ASP A 31 -11.45 -8.63 7.50
N LEU A 32 -12.38 -7.70 7.29
CA LEU A 32 -12.69 -6.65 8.27
C LEU A 32 -13.43 -7.20 9.50
N ARG A 33 -14.03 -8.40 9.43
CA ARG A 33 -14.62 -9.09 10.58
C ARG A 33 -13.58 -9.45 11.64
N ARG A 34 -12.33 -9.64 11.22
CA ARG A 34 -11.21 -10.06 12.07
C ARG A 34 -10.32 -8.89 12.50
N CYS A 35 -10.48 -7.70 11.92
CA CYS A 35 -9.62 -6.57 12.28
C CYS A 35 -9.96 -6.04 13.68
N VAL A 36 -8.95 -5.85 14.53
CA VAL A 36 -9.11 -5.40 15.92
C VAL A 36 -8.43 -4.05 16.22
N LEU A 37 -8.13 -3.26 15.18
CA LEU A 37 -7.46 -1.94 15.28
C LEU A 37 -6.12 -1.95 16.05
N CYS A 38 -5.39 -3.06 16.12
CA CYS A 38 -4.14 -3.12 16.90
C CYS A 38 -2.96 -2.33 16.28
N HIS A 39 -3.10 -1.79 15.06
CA HIS A 39 -2.05 -1.09 14.31
C HIS A 39 -0.73 -1.84 14.07
N ALA A 40 -0.62 -3.12 14.44
CA ALA A 40 0.59 -3.94 14.23
C ALA A 40 1.01 -3.99 12.75
N CYS A 41 0.03 -4.08 11.83
CA CYS A 41 0.31 -4.07 10.39
C CYS A 41 0.82 -2.72 9.87
N THR A 42 0.47 -1.61 10.54
CA THR A 42 0.98 -0.27 10.24
C THR A 42 2.41 -0.13 10.76
N ALA A 43 2.63 -0.42 12.05
CA ALA A 43 3.94 -0.36 12.69
C ALA A 43 4.97 -1.27 11.99
N GLY A 44 4.58 -2.51 11.69
CA GLY A 44 5.44 -3.43 10.94
C GLY A 44 5.79 -2.91 9.55
N CYS A 45 4.84 -2.29 8.84
CA CYS A 45 5.15 -1.72 7.53
C CYS A 45 6.10 -0.51 7.61
N VAL A 46 5.94 0.34 8.63
CA VAL A 46 6.85 1.47 8.88
C VAL A 46 8.27 0.96 9.18
N ALA A 47 8.38 -0.06 10.05
CA ALA A 47 9.65 -0.65 10.45
C ALA A 47 10.38 -1.37 9.30
N GLU A 48 9.64 -2.12 8.47
CA GLU A 48 10.17 -2.85 7.31
C GLU A 48 10.66 -1.89 6.22
N GLN A 49 9.88 -0.84 5.93
CA GLN A 49 10.14 0.06 4.82
C GLN A 49 10.96 1.29 5.21
N LYS A 50 11.31 1.43 6.49
CA LYS A 50 11.99 2.60 7.06
C LYS A 50 11.27 3.89 6.62
N SER A 51 9.96 3.93 6.91
CA SER A 51 9.13 5.05 6.49
C SER A 51 9.37 6.24 7.43
N PRO A 52 9.72 7.43 6.90
CA PRO A 52 9.96 8.64 7.70
C PRO A 52 8.65 9.26 8.22
N PRO A 53 8.71 10.32 9.04
CA PRO A 53 7.54 11.02 9.52
C PRO A 53 6.54 11.36 8.40
N GLY A 54 5.25 11.16 8.67
CA GLY A 54 4.17 11.45 7.74
C GLY A 54 4.01 10.44 6.59
N ILE A 55 4.95 9.52 6.38
CA ILE A 55 4.82 8.45 5.40
C ILE A 55 4.33 7.18 6.08
N VAL A 56 3.07 6.88 5.83
CA VAL A 56 2.48 5.59 6.22
C VAL A 56 1.99 4.91 4.95
N TYR A 57 2.34 3.63 4.76
CA TYR A 57 1.94 2.88 3.56
C TYR A 57 0.63 2.12 3.74
N ARG A 58 0.26 1.85 4.99
CA ARG A 58 -0.89 1.05 5.38
C ARG A 58 -1.51 1.61 6.66
N PRO A 59 -2.21 2.75 6.58
CA PRO A 59 -3.03 3.27 7.66
C PRO A 59 -4.20 2.32 7.95
N VAL A 60 -4.71 2.35 9.18
CA VAL A 60 -5.98 1.73 9.55
C VAL A 60 -6.94 2.85 9.88
N TYR A 61 -8.03 2.95 9.11
CA TYR A 61 -9.07 3.96 9.33
C TYR A 61 -10.08 3.42 10.32
N GLU A 62 -10.46 4.27 11.25
CA GLU A 62 -11.56 4.00 12.16
C GLU A 62 -12.82 4.72 11.65
N GLU A 63 -13.93 3.99 11.60
CA GLU A 63 -15.20 4.49 11.12
C GLU A 63 -16.27 4.19 12.17
N GLU A 64 -16.95 5.23 12.63
CA GLU A 64 -18.14 5.11 13.46
C GLU A 64 -19.39 5.26 12.57
N MET A 65 -20.33 4.33 12.73
CA MET A 65 -21.55 4.24 11.94
C MET A 65 -22.76 4.03 12.84
N GLY A 66 -23.90 4.59 12.43
CA GLY A 66 -25.16 4.47 13.18
C GLY A 66 -25.45 5.74 13.98
N VAL A 67 -26.47 5.65 14.83
CA VAL A 67 -26.94 6.74 15.69
C VAL A 67 -27.11 6.17 17.09
N TYR A 68 -26.71 6.94 18.10
CA TYR A 68 -26.89 6.55 19.50
C TYR A 68 -28.33 6.08 19.78
N PRO A 69 -28.54 4.96 20.51
CA PRO A 69 -27.54 4.10 21.15
C PRO A 69 -27.00 2.95 20.26
N ARG A 70 -27.43 2.84 18.99
CA ARG A 70 -27.04 1.78 18.06
C ARG A 70 -25.86 2.21 17.18
N VAL A 71 -24.70 2.30 17.80
CA VAL A 71 -23.44 2.69 17.15
C VAL A 71 -22.59 1.45 16.87
N LYS A 72 -21.90 1.44 15.73
CA LYS A 72 -20.95 0.39 15.31
C LYS A 72 -19.63 1.03 14.91
N ARG A 73 -18.53 0.34 15.21
CA ARG A 73 -17.19 0.70 14.73
C ARG A 73 -16.74 -0.28 13.65
N ARG A 74 -16.07 0.23 12.62
CA ARG A 74 -15.38 -0.57 11.60
C ARG A 74 -13.95 -0.06 11.46
N PHE A 75 -13.03 -1.00 11.31
CA PHE A 75 -11.61 -0.70 11.14
C PHE A 75 -11.17 -1.14 9.76
N THR A 76 -10.74 -0.21 8.92
CA THR A 76 -10.40 -0.46 7.52
C THR A 76 -8.93 -0.17 7.26
N PRO A 77 -8.07 -1.21 7.21
CA PRO A 77 -6.71 -1.06 6.70
C PRO A 77 -6.70 -0.68 5.20
N ARG A 78 -5.96 0.39 4.85
CA ARG A 78 -5.96 0.96 3.48
C ARG A 78 -4.55 1.08 2.90
N PRO A 79 -3.94 -0.03 2.43
CA PRO A 79 -2.71 0.05 1.65
C PRO A 79 -2.96 0.64 0.25
N CYS A 80 -1.90 0.80 -0.54
CA CYS A 80 -2.04 0.96 -2.00
C CYS A 80 -2.76 -0.25 -2.60
N LEU A 81 -3.82 0.02 -3.37
CA LEU A 81 -4.69 -1.03 -3.90
C LEU A 81 -4.16 -1.74 -5.16
N GLN A 82 -2.96 -1.39 -5.62
CA GLN A 82 -2.30 -1.95 -6.81
C GLN A 82 -3.21 -2.13 -8.04
N CYS A 83 -4.01 -1.10 -8.32
CA CYS A 83 -4.97 -1.01 -9.42
C CYS A 83 -4.43 -1.54 -10.77
N ASP A 84 -5.27 -2.23 -11.54
CA ASP A 84 -4.95 -2.62 -12.93
C ASP A 84 -5.07 -1.47 -13.93
N ASP A 85 -5.97 -0.53 -13.64
CA ASP A 85 -6.13 0.73 -14.37
C ASP A 85 -5.74 1.91 -13.44
N PRO A 86 -4.45 2.08 -13.09
CA PRO A 86 -4.01 3.02 -12.06
C PRO A 86 -3.96 4.48 -12.54
N PRO A 87 -4.82 5.39 -12.04
CA PRO A 87 -4.78 6.81 -12.44
C PRO A 87 -3.46 7.50 -12.07
N CYS A 88 -2.80 6.99 -11.02
CA CYS A 88 -1.52 7.48 -10.57
C CYS A 88 -0.35 7.18 -11.54
N VAL A 89 -0.47 6.16 -12.39
CA VAL A 89 0.49 5.92 -13.48
C VAL A 89 0.21 6.87 -14.63
N GLU A 90 -1.07 6.99 -15.03
CA GLU A 90 -1.47 7.88 -16.13
C GLU A 90 -1.09 9.34 -15.92
N ALA A 91 -1.18 9.81 -14.68
CA ALA A 91 -0.81 11.18 -14.30
C ALA A 91 0.70 11.45 -14.31
N CYS A 92 1.56 10.42 -14.37
CA CYS A 92 3.00 10.59 -14.36
C CYS A 92 3.51 10.97 -15.76
N PRO A 93 4.29 12.06 -15.92
CA PRO A 93 4.85 12.44 -17.21
C PRO A 93 5.95 11.47 -17.69
N HIS A 94 6.61 10.78 -16.77
CA HIS A 94 7.62 9.75 -17.05
C HIS A 94 7.07 8.35 -16.74
N LYS A 95 5.86 8.03 -17.23
CA LYS A 95 5.26 6.70 -17.10
C LYS A 95 5.78 5.73 -18.16
N GLY A 96 5.71 4.43 -17.88
CA GLY A 96 6.13 3.38 -18.79
C GLY A 96 7.04 2.37 -18.10
N GLU A 97 7.16 1.18 -18.68
CA GLU A 97 7.99 0.11 -18.12
C GLU A 97 9.45 0.56 -17.97
N GLY A 98 10.02 0.36 -16.78
CA GLY A 98 11.36 0.82 -16.41
C GLY A 98 11.48 2.32 -16.11
N LYS A 99 10.46 3.14 -16.42
CA LYS A 99 10.43 4.59 -16.12
C LYS A 99 9.97 4.84 -14.67
N ALA A 100 9.58 6.08 -14.35
CA ALA A 100 9.27 6.50 -12.97
C ALA A 100 8.17 5.67 -12.32
N THR A 101 7.14 5.26 -13.06
CA THR A 101 6.09 4.38 -12.55
C THR A 101 5.36 3.66 -13.68
N TRP A 102 4.97 2.42 -13.44
CA TRP A 102 4.16 1.61 -14.35
C TRP A 102 3.38 0.54 -13.61
N LYS A 103 2.36 -0.02 -14.26
CA LYS A 103 1.74 -1.27 -13.82
C LYS A 103 2.55 -2.42 -14.37
N SER A 104 3.22 -3.19 -13.53
CA SER A 104 3.92 -4.38 -14.01
C SER A 104 2.92 -5.47 -14.38
N ARG A 105 3.16 -6.10 -15.54
CA ARG A 105 2.37 -7.20 -16.08
C ARG A 105 3.19 -8.49 -16.22
N GLN A 106 4.47 -8.46 -15.85
CA GLN A 106 5.42 -9.53 -16.13
C GLN A 106 6.20 -9.97 -14.90
N GLY A 107 6.57 -11.25 -14.90
CA GLY A 107 7.40 -11.90 -13.89
C GLY A 107 6.85 -11.72 -12.47
N MET A 108 7.76 -11.75 -11.49
CA MET A 108 7.41 -11.70 -10.07
C MET A 108 6.80 -10.37 -9.60
N SER A 109 6.87 -9.33 -10.43
CA SER A 109 6.28 -8.01 -10.12
C SER A 109 4.88 -7.85 -10.72
N ALA A 110 4.40 -8.82 -11.51
CA ALA A 110 3.10 -8.77 -12.16
C ALA A 110 1.99 -8.47 -11.16
N GLY A 111 1.19 -7.45 -11.47
CA GLY A 111 0.15 -6.98 -10.56
C GLY A 111 0.55 -5.84 -9.63
N ILE A 112 1.84 -5.54 -9.50
CA ILE A 112 2.32 -4.45 -8.64
C ILE A 112 2.46 -3.17 -9.47
N VAL A 113 1.98 -2.05 -8.94
CA VAL A 113 2.29 -0.73 -9.51
C VAL A 113 3.70 -0.35 -9.05
N MET A 114 4.67 -0.36 -9.95
CA MET A 114 6.08 -0.14 -9.64
C MET A 114 6.39 1.36 -9.58
N ILE A 115 7.41 1.71 -8.78
CA ILE A 115 8.03 3.04 -8.80
C ILE A 115 9.53 2.83 -8.95
N ASN A 116 10.15 3.53 -9.90
CA ASN A 116 11.59 3.64 -10.00
C ASN A 116 12.02 4.98 -9.42
N TYR A 117 12.68 4.94 -8.26
CA TYR A 117 13.14 6.16 -7.58
C TYR A 117 14.14 6.96 -8.39
N LEU A 118 14.94 6.32 -9.25
CA LEU A 118 15.95 6.99 -10.09
C LEU A 118 15.32 7.86 -11.19
N GLU A 119 14.12 7.51 -11.64
CA GLU A 119 13.40 8.21 -12.71
C GLU A 119 12.34 9.16 -12.15
N CYS A 120 12.11 9.13 -10.83
CA CYS A 120 11.05 9.89 -10.19
C CYS A 120 11.50 11.33 -9.94
N ILE A 121 10.94 12.27 -10.70
CA ILE A 121 11.23 13.72 -10.57
C ILE A 121 10.46 14.42 -9.44
N GLY A 122 9.79 13.70 -8.55
CA GLY A 122 9.12 14.30 -7.39
C GLY A 122 7.92 15.23 -7.64
N CYS A 123 7.37 15.27 -8.85
CA CYS A 123 6.34 16.26 -9.24
C CYS A 123 4.97 16.15 -8.52
N GLY A 124 4.73 15.12 -7.69
CA GLY A 124 3.49 14.99 -6.90
C GLY A 124 2.19 14.66 -7.66
N ARG A 125 2.17 14.70 -9.00
CA ARG A 125 0.95 14.44 -9.81
C ARG A 125 0.29 13.09 -9.51
N CYS A 126 1.11 12.05 -9.32
CA CYS A 126 0.61 10.71 -8.99
C CYS A 126 -0.04 10.63 -7.60
N VAL A 127 0.33 11.51 -6.67
CA VAL A 127 -0.23 11.60 -5.31
C VAL A 127 -1.64 12.18 -5.37
N ILE A 128 -1.81 13.32 -6.06
CA ILE A 128 -3.13 13.96 -6.22
C ILE A 128 -4.08 13.11 -7.07
N ALA A 129 -3.56 12.39 -8.06
CA ALA A 129 -4.34 11.56 -8.97
C ALA A 129 -4.87 10.27 -8.33
N CYS A 130 -4.25 9.77 -7.26
CA CYS A 130 -4.69 8.56 -6.60
C CYS A 130 -6.04 8.81 -5.87
N PRO A 131 -7.15 8.16 -6.27
CA PRO A 131 -8.44 8.36 -5.59
C PRO A 131 -8.43 7.80 -4.16
N TYR A 132 -7.47 6.94 -3.84
CA TYR A 132 -7.30 6.34 -2.53
C TYR A 132 -6.23 7.03 -1.67
N LYS A 133 -5.52 8.03 -2.25
CA LYS A 133 -4.30 8.69 -1.73
C LYS A 133 -3.30 7.74 -1.04
N ALA A 134 -3.06 6.61 -1.67
CA ALA A 134 -2.12 5.63 -1.14
C ALA A 134 -0.67 5.89 -1.58
N ARG A 135 -0.37 7.07 -2.14
CA ARG A 135 0.97 7.52 -2.49
C ARG A 135 1.33 8.70 -1.60
N ASN A 136 2.60 8.83 -1.28
CA ASN A 136 3.18 9.91 -0.49
C ASN A 136 4.37 10.50 -1.25
N LEU A 137 4.80 11.73 -0.93
CA LEU A 137 6.12 12.23 -1.33
C LEU A 137 7.04 12.20 -0.11
N ASP A 138 8.27 11.74 -0.29
CA ASP A 138 9.27 11.75 0.77
C ASP A 138 9.91 13.13 0.93
N ALA A 139 9.63 13.78 2.05
CA ALA A 139 10.17 15.11 2.37
C ALA A 139 11.59 15.06 2.95
N GLY A 140 12.15 13.88 3.23
CA GLY A 140 13.52 13.74 3.76
C GLY A 140 13.65 13.96 5.27
N ASP A 141 12.53 14.18 5.96
CA ASP A 141 12.51 14.44 7.40
C ASP A 141 12.89 13.19 8.22
N PHE A 142 13.36 13.39 9.45
CA PHE A 142 13.65 12.35 10.43
C PHE A 142 12.76 12.54 11.66
N TYR A 143 12.32 11.47 12.32
CA TYR A 143 11.54 11.52 13.55
C TYR A 143 12.29 12.25 14.66
N THR A 144 13.61 12.08 14.74
CA THR A 144 14.43 12.70 15.79
C THR A 144 15.28 13.88 15.29
N GLU A 145 14.87 14.55 14.21
CA GLU A 145 15.60 15.69 13.61
C GLU A 145 15.82 16.84 14.60
N GLU A 146 14.85 17.11 15.49
CA GLU A 146 14.91 18.17 16.51
C GLU A 146 15.47 17.70 17.86
N THR A 147 16.06 16.50 17.91
CA THR A 147 16.66 15.95 19.13
C THR A 147 18.20 16.03 19.07
N PRO A 148 18.93 15.79 20.18
CA PRO A 148 20.39 15.89 20.18
C PRO A 148 21.11 15.02 19.14
N LYS A 149 20.48 13.94 18.66
CA LYS A 149 21.02 13.09 17.59
C LYS A 149 19.92 12.40 16.78
N VAL A 150 20.15 12.27 15.48
CA VAL A 150 19.38 11.36 14.64
C VAL A 150 19.64 9.92 15.09
N GLN A 151 18.59 9.14 15.30
CA GLN A 151 18.74 7.76 15.77
C GLN A 151 19.19 6.83 14.63
N GLU A 152 20.04 5.86 14.95
CA GLU A 152 20.65 4.96 13.97
C GLU A 152 19.61 4.20 13.14
N TYR A 153 18.51 3.76 13.78
CA TYR A 153 17.43 3.02 13.11
C TYR A 153 16.77 3.82 11.98
N GLU A 154 16.83 5.16 12.03
CA GLU A 154 16.29 6.02 10.98
C GLU A 154 17.21 6.12 9.77
N THR A 155 18.52 5.96 9.97
CA THR A 155 19.52 5.97 8.89
C THR A 155 19.69 4.61 8.22
N ALA A 156 19.10 3.56 8.79
CA ALA A 156 19.10 2.23 8.23
C ALA A 156 18.49 2.23 6.80
N PRO A 157 19.11 1.51 5.84
CA PRO A 157 18.62 1.50 4.48
C PRO A 157 17.27 0.78 4.38
N SER A 158 16.43 1.24 3.46
CA SER A 158 15.25 0.49 3.03
C SER A 158 15.60 -0.44 1.86
N TRP A 159 14.83 -1.51 1.69
CA TRP A 159 15.02 -2.50 0.62
C TRP A 159 13.92 -2.48 -0.43
N GLU A 160 13.22 -1.34 -0.54
CA GLU A 160 12.08 -1.18 -1.43
C GLU A 160 12.44 -1.54 -2.88
N TYR A 161 11.52 -2.22 -3.55
CA TYR A 161 11.71 -2.69 -4.92
C TYR A 161 12.96 -3.58 -5.13
N SER A 162 13.39 -4.29 -4.07
CA SER A 162 14.57 -5.18 -4.07
C SER A 162 15.89 -4.46 -4.35
N ARG A 163 15.99 -3.19 -3.98
CA ARG A 163 17.22 -2.38 -4.07
C ARG A 163 17.51 -1.75 -2.73
N LYS A 164 18.80 -1.60 -2.41
CA LYS A 164 19.26 -0.90 -1.20
C LYS A 164 19.11 0.61 -1.42
N TRP A 165 18.36 1.27 -0.55
CA TRP A 165 18.24 2.72 -0.54
C TRP A 165 18.74 3.28 0.78
N PRO A 166 19.98 3.83 0.81
CA PRO A 166 20.52 4.53 1.98
C PRO A 166 19.62 5.70 2.39
N ARG A 167 19.47 5.93 3.70
CA ARG A 167 18.74 7.10 4.22
C ARG A 167 19.73 8.18 4.66
N GLN A 168 19.91 9.17 3.79
CA GLN A 168 20.75 10.35 4.01
C GLN A 168 20.05 11.59 3.43
N LYS A 169 20.35 12.79 3.95
CA LYS A 169 19.77 14.03 3.41
C LYS A 169 20.15 14.17 1.93
N PHE A 170 19.16 14.58 1.12
CA PHE A 170 19.29 14.75 -0.33
C PHE A 170 19.62 13.48 -1.15
N HIS A 171 19.59 12.29 -0.53
CA HIS A 171 19.76 11.02 -1.23
C HIS A 171 18.41 10.33 -1.43
N ILE A 172 18.19 9.75 -2.61
CA ILE A 172 17.00 8.92 -2.89
C ILE A 172 16.80 7.85 -1.79
N PRO A 173 15.56 7.65 -1.31
CA PRO A 173 14.30 8.02 -1.94
C PRO A 173 13.76 9.42 -1.59
N TYR A 174 14.56 10.30 -0.96
CA TYR A 174 14.21 11.71 -0.78
C TYR A 174 13.67 12.34 -2.06
N GLY A 175 12.59 13.11 -1.95
CA GLY A 175 11.96 13.82 -3.06
C GLY A 175 11.17 12.93 -4.01
N THR A 176 11.16 11.61 -3.81
CA THR A 176 10.45 10.67 -4.68
C THR A 176 9.07 10.29 -4.15
N ALA A 177 8.21 9.79 -5.03
CA ALA A 177 6.93 9.23 -4.63
C ALA A 177 7.13 7.84 -4.01
N ARG A 178 6.51 7.62 -2.85
CA ARG A 178 6.64 6.41 -2.03
C ARG A 178 5.25 5.82 -1.74
N LYS A 179 5.12 4.49 -1.73
CA LYS A 179 3.83 3.80 -1.48
C LYS A 179 4.02 2.33 -1.13
N CYS A 180 2.97 1.71 -0.60
CA CYS A 180 2.90 0.25 -0.53
C CYS A 180 3.15 -0.39 -1.91
N HIS A 181 4.00 -1.40 -1.93
CA HIS A 181 4.37 -2.17 -3.12
C HIS A 181 4.28 -3.68 -2.85
N PHE A 182 3.30 -4.08 -2.01
CA PHE A 182 3.09 -5.45 -1.55
C PHE A 182 4.33 -6.13 -0.95
N CYS A 183 5.28 -5.33 -0.43
CA CYS A 183 6.57 -5.83 0.03
C CYS A 183 7.28 -6.69 -1.04
N TYR A 184 7.28 -6.24 -2.30
CA TYR A 184 7.94 -6.92 -3.42
C TYR A 184 9.31 -7.54 -3.07
N HIS A 185 10.13 -6.86 -2.26
CA HIS A 185 11.43 -7.38 -1.81
C HIS A 185 11.33 -8.64 -0.94
N ARG A 186 10.28 -8.76 -0.13
CA ARG A 186 9.96 -9.97 0.64
C ARG A 186 9.43 -11.06 -0.29
N LEU A 187 8.51 -10.71 -1.18
CA LEU A 187 7.92 -11.65 -2.13
C LEU A 187 9.01 -12.32 -2.97
N LYS A 188 10.03 -11.57 -3.42
CA LYS A 188 11.15 -12.14 -4.18
C LYS A 188 11.92 -13.23 -3.45
N ASN A 189 11.83 -13.29 -2.13
CA ASN A 189 12.52 -14.24 -1.27
C ASN A 189 11.56 -15.29 -0.68
N GLY A 190 10.35 -15.45 -1.23
CA GLY A 190 9.37 -16.41 -0.72
C GLY A 190 8.85 -16.07 0.67
N MET A 191 8.91 -14.79 1.04
CA MET A 191 8.42 -14.27 2.32
C MET A 191 7.08 -13.57 2.14
N VAL A 192 6.19 -13.75 3.11
CA VAL A 192 4.92 -13.05 3.19
C VAL A 192 5.12 -11.53 3.37
N PRO A 193 4.23 -10.66 2.86
CA PRO A 193 4.28 -9.23 3.14
C PRO A 193 4.25 -8.93 4.64
N MET A 194 4.95 -7.88 5.07
CA MET A 194 5.08 -7.58 6.51
C MET A 194 3.73 -7.38 7.22
N CYS A 195 2.78 -6.73 6.55
CA CYS A 195 1.42 -6.54 7.09
C CYS A 195 0.61 -7.84 7.24
N VAL A 196 1.01 -8.92 6.55
CA VAL A 196 0.41 -10.25 6.67
C VAL A 196 1.00 -10.97 7.88
N SER A 197 2.33 -11.01 8.01
CA SER A 197 3.00 -11.67 9.15
C SER A 197 2.70 -11.02 10.50
N THR A 198 2.60 -9.69 10.55
CA THR A 198 2.36 -8.95 11.80
C THR A 198 0.89 -8.93 12.24
N CYS A 199 -0.03 -9.44 11.41
CA CYS A 199 -1.44 -9.41 11.75
C CYS A 199 -1.78 -10.48 12.79
N ILE A 200 -1.93 -10.05 14.04
CA ILE A 200 -2.27 -10.92 15.17
C ILE A 200 -3.63 -11.62 15.01
N ALA A 201 -4.55 -11.01 14.26
CA ALA A 201 -5.89 -11.56 14.04
C ALA A 201 -6.04 -12.34 12.71
N ARG A 202 -4.95 -12.51 11.94
CA ARG A 202 -4.97 -13.19 10.63
C ARG A 202 -6.03 -12.64 9.66
N ALA A 203 -6.25 -11.32 9.71
CA ALA A 203 -7.19 -10.63 8.84
C ALA A 203 -6.68 -10.43 7.39
N ASN A 204 -5.38 -10.61 7.15
CA ASN A 204 -4.76 -10.32 5.85
C ASN A 204 -4.37 -11.60 5.13
N TYR A 205 -4.98 -11.84 3.98
CA TYR A 205 -4.61 -12.89 3.04
C TYR A 205 -3.89 -12.27 1.85
N PHE A 206 -2.92 -13.00 1.31
CA PHE A 206 -2.12 -12.53 0.17
C PHE A 206 -1.76 -13.73 -0.70
N GLY A 207 -1.75 -13.55 -2.02
CA GLY A 207 -1.37 -14.63 -2.91
C GLY A 207 -1.66 -14.33 -4.38
N ASP A 208 -1.52 -15.37 -5.19
CA ASP A 208 -1.72 -15.37 -6.64
C ASP A 208 -3.18 -15.75 -6.96
N LEU A 209 -3.95 -14.88 -7.62
CA LEU A 209 -5.34 -15.15 -8.01
C LEU A 209 -5.49 -16.16 -9.16
N ASN A 210 -4.41 -16.43 -9.89
CA ASN A 210 -4.38 -17.52 -10.87
C ASN A 210 -4.32 -18.89 -10.19
N ASP A 211 -3.88 -18.94 -8.94
CA ASP A 211 -3.83 -20.15 -8.13
C ASP A 211 -5.18 -20.40 -7.44
N LYS A 212 -5.98 -21.33 -7.94
CA LYS A 212 -7.29 -21.67 -7.33
C LYS A 212 -7.14 -22.43 -6.02
N ASP A 213 -6.00 -23.06 -5.77
CA ASP A 213 -5.72 -23.79 -4.54
C ASP A 213 -5.15 -22.90 -3.42
N SER A 214 -4.71 -21.69 -3.76
CA SER A 214 -4.22 -20.72 -2.78
C SER A 214 -5.30 -20.34 -1.76
N LEU A 215 -4.86 -20.08 -0.54
CA LEU A 215 -5.75 -19.71 0.55
C LEU A 215 -6.55 -18.45 0.23
N ILE A 216 -5.93 -17.45 -0.41
CA ILE A 216 -6.66 -16.25 -0.83
C ILE A 216 -7.80 -16.58 -1.80
N SER A 217 -7.57 -17.43 -2.80
CA SER A 217 -8.61 -17.83 -3.76
C SER A 217 -9.75 -18.59 -3.09
N LYS A 218 -9.44 -19.54 -2.20
CA LYS A 218 -10.44 -20.30 -1.43
C LYS A 218 -11.29 -19.39 -0.56
N VAL A 219 -10.66 -18.46 0.19
CA VAL A 219 -11.38 -17.53 1.05
C VAL A 219 -12.21 -16.53 0.24
N MET A 220 -11.70 -16.06 -0.91
CA MET A 220 -12.46 -15.17 -1.80
C MET A 220 -13.69 -15.86 -2.40
N GLN A 221 -13.59 -17.14 -2.79
CA GLN A 221 -14.72 -17.90 -3.34
C GLN A 221 -15.81 -18.16 -2.29
N ALA A 222 -15.41 -18.37 -1.03
CA ALA A 222 -16.33 -18.66 0.07
C ALA A 222 -17.02 -17.42 0.66
N ASN A 223 -16.66 -16.19 0.24
CA ASN A 223 -17.15 -14.96 0.84
C ASN A 223 -17.57 -13.93 -0.20
N ARG A 224 -18.52 -13.07 0.16
CA ARG A 224 -18.81 -11.88 -0.65
C ARG A 224 -17.70 -10.85 -0.49
N VAL A 225 -16.92 -10.66 -1.54
CA VAL A 225 -15.81 -9.70 -1.56
C VAL A 225 -16.24 -8.36 -2.14
N LYS A 226 -15.65 -7.28 -1.62
CA LYS A 226 -15.83 -5.90 -2.09
C LYS A 226 -14.49 -5.28 -2.42
N VAL A 227 -14.52 -4.20 -3.19
CA VAL A 227 -13.37 -3.32 -3.43
C VAL A 227 -13.69 -1.91 -2.94
N LEU A 228 -12.67 -1.08 -2.79
CA LEU A 228 -12.90 0.36 -2.59
C LEU A 228 -13.27 1.03 -3.91
N GLN A 229 -14.33 1.83 -3.85
CA GLN A 229 -14.76 2.67 -4.96
C GLN A 229 -13.79 3.84 -5.14
N ALA A 230 -13.46 4.17 -6.39
CA ALA A 230 -12.68 5.36 -6.72
C ALA A 230 -13.53 6.63 -6.59
N VAL A 231 -13.73 7.09 -5.35
CA VAL A 231 -14.46 8.33 -5.03
C VAL A 231 -13.50 9.40 -4.52
N ARG A 232 -13.79 10.66 -4.85
CA ARG A 232 -13.21 11.83 -4.16
C ARG A 232 -14.10 12.22 -2.99
N GLY A 233 -13.51 12.60 -1.87
CA GLY A 233 -14.27 12.96 -0.68
C GLY A 233 -15.05 14.27 -0.86
N LYS A 234 -16.22 14.39 -0.20
CA LYS A 234 -16.88 15.70 -0.02
C LYS A 234 -15.93 16.60 0.80
N GLY A 235 -15.58 17.76 0.27
CA GLY A 235 -14.62 18.69 0.91
C GLY A 235 -13.14 18.45 0.58
N GLU A 236 -12.82 17.44 -0.24
CA GLU A 236 -11.44 17.23 -0.70
C GLU A 236 -10.99 18.41 -1.59
N VAL A 237 -9.92 19.09 -1.18
CA VAL A 237 -9.34 20.20 -1.95
C VAL A 237 -8.87 19.68 -3.30
N LYS A 238 -9.47 20.21 -4.38
CA LYS A 238 -9.04 19.92 -5.75
C LYS A 238 -7.71 20.64 -6.04
N VAL A 239 -6.61 20.01 -5.67
CA VAL A 239 -5.28 20.47 -6.07
C VAL A 239 -5.11 20.18 -7.57
N LYS A 240 -5.02 21.24 -8.37
CA LYS A 240 -4.70 21.13 -9.81
C LYS A 240 -3.19 20.95 -10.01
N ASN A 241 -2.78 20.41 -11.15
CA ASN A 241 -1.36 20.18 -11.46
C ASN A 241 -0.54 21.49 -11.43
N GLU A 242 -1.16 22.60 -11.83
CA GLU A 242 -0.52 23.93 -11.86
C GLU A 242 -0.13 24.40 -10.46
N ALA A 243 -0.91 24.02 -9.45
CA ALA A 243 -0.64 24.35 -8.04
C ALA A 243 0.59 23.62 -7.49
N LEU A 244 1.11 22.60 -8.18
CA LEU A 244 2.33 21.87 -7.81
C LEU A 244 3.59 22.48 -8.43
N LYS A 245 3.45 23.37 -9.43
CA LYS A 245 4.60 23.92 -10.17
C LYS A 245 5.46 24.79 -9.25
N GLY A 246 6.78 24.56 -9.28
CA GLY A 246 7.76 25.32 -8.48
C GLY A 246 7.80 24.98 -6.99
N LYS A 247 6.98 24.02 -6.52
CA LYS A 247 6.97 23.60 -5.12
C LYS A 247 7.94 22.46 -4.87
N SER A 248 8.62 22.53 -3.73
CA SER A 248 9.46 21.45 -3.23
C SER A 248 8.61 20.22 -2.84
N PRO A 249 9.20 19.01 -2.81
CA PRO A 249 8.52 17.82 -2.31
C PRO A 249 7.93 18.00 -0.90
N LYS A 250 8.62 18.75 -0.03
CA LYS A 250 8.17 19.06 1.33
C LYS A 250 6.91 19.93 1.35
N GLU A 251 6.83 20.95 0.51
CA GLU A 251 5.62 21.77 0.36
C GLU A 251 4.45 20.96 -0.21
N ILE A 252 4.70 20.12 -1.21
CA ILE A 252 3.67 19.27 -1.80
C ILE A 252 3.17 18.24 -0.77
N ALA A 253 4.06 17.63 0.01
CA ALA A 253 3.69 16.68 1.07
C ALA A 253 2.77 17.32 2.12
N LYS A 254 2.97 18.61 2.46
CA LYS A 254 2.08 19.36 3.35
C LYS A 254 0.73 19.70 2.73
N MET A 255 0.70 19.98 1.42
CA MET A 255 -0.53 20.34 0.70
C MET A 255 -1.43 19.14 0.41
N VAL A 256 -0.82 18.00 0.06
CA VAL A 256 -1.55 16.79 -0.27
C VAL A 256 -1.67 15.95 0.99
N GLY A 257 -2.50 16.44 1.91
CA GLY A 257 -2.78 15.78 3.17
C GLY A 257 -3.22 14.32 2.99
N TYR A 258 -2.94 13.53 4.02
CA TYR A 258 -3.45 12.16 4.16
C TYR A 258 -4.99 12.21 4.15
N PRO A 259 -5.72 11.42 3.33
CA PRO A 259 -7.14 11.65 3.16
C PRO A 259 -7.90 11.24 4.41
N GLY A 260 -8.48 12.20 5.12
CA GLY A 260 -9.69 11.96 5.88
C GLY A 260 -10.82 11.62 4.89
N TYR A 261 -11.18 10.33 4.77
CA TYR A 261 -12.46 9.94 4.18
C TYR A 261 -12.89 8.54 4.61
N ASN A 262 -14.18 8.38 4.85
CA ASN A 262 -14.83 7.11 5.12
C ASN A 262 -14.83 6.24 3.85
N PRO A 263 -14.15 5.07 3.83
CA PRO A 263 -14.09 4.21 2.66
C PRO A 263 -15.49 3.85 2.12
N VAL A 264 -15.66 4.00 0.81
CA VAL A 264 -16.86 3.54 0.11
C VAL A 264 -16.53 2.21 -0.55
N PHE A 265 -17.29 1.19 -0.20
CA PHE A 265 -17.14 -0.15 -0.75
C PHE A 265 -18.11 -0.36 -1.90
N ALA A 266 -17.67 -1.06 -2.93
CA ALA A 266 -18.47 -1.40 -4.11
C ALA A 266 -18.16 -2.82 -4.58
N ASP A 267 -19.04 -3.40 -5.39
CA ASP A 267 -18.78 -4.70 -6.05
C ASP A 267 -17.71 -4.57 -7.13
N SER A 268 -17.56 -3.37 -7.73
CA SER A 268 -16.52 -3.07 -8.70
C SER A 268 -16.09 -1.60 -8.64
N SER A 269 -14.94 -1.29 -9.21
CA SER A 269 -14.40 0.08 -9.27
C SER A 269 -13.66 0.29 -10.58
N LYS A 270 -13.76 1.50 -11.15
CA LYS A 270 -13.16 1.85 -12.47
C LYS A 270 -11.65 1.63 -12.51
N THR A 271 -10.96 1.71 -11.37
CA THR A 271 -9.51 1.50 -11.31
C THR A 271 -9.11 0.03 -11.22
N LYS A 272 -10.06 -0.91 -11.11
CA LYS A 272 -9.84 -2.35 -10.90
C LYS A 272 -8.80 -2.64 -9.79
N PRO A 273 -9.13 -2.35 -8.50
CA PRO A 273 -8.25 -2.62 -7.36
C PRO A 273 -7.91 -4.11 -7.21
N ARG A 274 -6.70 -4.41 -6.74
CA ARG A 274 -6.24 -5.77 -6.35
C ARG A 274 -6.16 -5.97 -4.84
N VAL A 275 -6.83 -5.10 -4.10
CA VAL A 275 -7.04 -5.24 -2.66
C VAL A 275 -8.54 -5.34 -2.46
N TYR A 276 -8.94 -6.48 -1.93
CA TYR A 276 -10.32 -6.88 -1.69
C TYR A 276 -10.62 -6.89 -0.20
N TYR A 277 -11.90 -6.80 0.13
CA TYR A 277 -12.38 -6.70 1.50
C TYR A 277 -13.55 -7.64 1.74
N ILE A 278 -13.56 -8.29 2.90
CA ILE A 278 -14.77 -8.91 3.46
C ILE A 278 -15.31 -7.93 4.51
N LEU A 279 -16.57 -7.54 4.38
CA LEU A 279 -17.21 -6.60 5.30
C LEU A 279 -17.80 -7.34 6.52
N PRO A 280 -17.92 -6.65 7.67
CA PRO A 280 -18.62 -7.17 8.85
C PRO A 280 -20.14 -7.24 8.66
#